data_AF-A0A8B9ACD8-F1
#
_entry.id   AF-A0A8B9ACD8-F1
#
_cell.length_a   1.000
_cell.length_b   1.000
_cell.length_c   1.000
_cell.angle_alpha   90.00
_cell.angle_beta   90.00
_cell.angle_gamma   90.00
#
_symmetry.space_group_name_H-M   'P 1'
#
loop_
_entity.id
_entity.type
_entity.pdbx_description
1 polymer ?
#
loop_
_entity_poly.entity_id
_entity_poly.type
_entity_poly.pdbx_seq_one_letter_code
_entity_poly.pdbx_strand_id
1 'polypeptide(L)'
;MKKWLISYKESRPGLKVLQQRIDEFITAYEVQQEQQRKERGACAAGGGWTVVVHHKGRKKTTDSETGITVGSVAQAAVMDKMAKKKKEVALDFYRFQRREAQRNEVMMLQSKFEQDKKRIQQLRATRKFRPY
;
A
#
# COMPACT_ATOMS: atom_id res chain seq x y z
N MET A 1 -59.66 5.98 -10.28
CA MET A 1 -58.68 6.97 -10.79
C MET A 1 -58.53 8.21 -9.91
N LYS A 2 -59.61 8.85 -9.41
CA LYS A 2 -59.50 10.09 -8.61
C LYS A 2 -58.77 9.96 -7.26
N LYS A 3 -58.85 8.79 -6.61
CA LYS A 3 -58.21 8.52 -5.31
C LYS A 3 -56.68 8.73 -5.33
N TRP A 4 -56.00 8.30 -6.38
CA TRP A 4 -54.55 8.44 -6.51
C TRP A 4 -54.13 9.89 -6.76
N LEU A 5 -54.94 10.68 -7.47
CA LEU A 5 -54.66 12.11 -7.68
C LEU A 5 -54.73 12.91 -6.37
N ILE A 6 -55.69 12.57 -5.50
CA ILE A 6 -55.87 13.23 -4.20
C ILE A 6 -54.69 12.85 -3.29
N SER A 7 -54.39 11.55 -3.19
CA SER A 7 -53.23 11.05 -2.43
C SER A 7 -51.91 11.66 -2.91
N TYR A 8 -51.73 11.84 -4.23
CA TYR A 8 -50.55 12.48 -4.79
C TYR A 8 -50.41 13.95 -4.36
N LYS A 9 -51.51 14.70 -4.36
CA LYS A 9 -51.51 16.10 -3.92
C LYS A 9 -51.29 16.24 -2.41
N GLU A 10 -51.86 15.33 -1.62
CA GLU A 10 -51.68 15.27 -0.16
C GLU A 10 -50.27 14.83 0.24
N SER A 11 -49.66 13.92 -0.54
CA SER A 11 -48.30 13.43 -0.30
C SER A 11 -47.19 14.47 -0.54
N ARG A 12 -47.53 15.62 -1.13
CA ARG A 12 -46.58 16.66 -1.51
C ARG A 12 -46.65 17.81 -0.50
N PRO A 13 -45.91 17.74 0.62
CA PRO A 13 -45.83 18.86 1.55
C PRO A 13 -45.31 20.10 0.81
N GLY A 14 -45.83 21.27 1.18
CA GLY A 14 -45.36 22.53 0.64
C GLY A 14 -43.87 22.73 0.94
N LEU A 15 -43.16 23.46 0.08
CA LEU A 15 -41.72 23.69 0.17
C LEU A 15 -41.27 24.17 1.57
N LYS A 16 -42.07 25.06 2.19
CA LYS A 16 -41.81 25.58 3.54
C LYS A 16 -41.80 24.49 4.62
N VAL A 17 -42.76 23.56 4.55
CA VAL A 17 -42.88 22.45 5.51
C VAL A 17 -41.73 21.46 5.32
N LEU A 18 -41.33 21.23 4.06
CA LEU A 18 -40.19 20.37 3.76
C LEU A 18 -38.89 20.96 4.30
N GLN A 19 -38.69 22.27 4.14
CA GLN A 19 -37.50 22.96 4.64
C GLN A 19 -37.43 22.90 6.17
N GLN A 20 -38.53 23.19 6.87
CA GLN A 20 -38.59 23.05 8.33
C GLN A 20 -38.21 21.65 8.81
N ARG A 21 -38.73 20.60 8.16
CA ARG A 21 -38.36 19.21 8.48
C ARG A 21 -36.88 18.92 8.24
N ILE A 22 -36.30 19.47 7.18
CA ILE A 22 -34.87 19.30 6.87
C ILE A 22 -34.03 20.00 7.94
N ASP A 23 -34.40 21.22 8.31
CA ASP A 23 -33.68 22.02 9.31
C ASP A 23 -33.75 21.33 10.69
N GLU A 24 -34.93 20.85 11.10
CA GLU A 24 -35.13 20.05 12.32
C GLU A 24 -34.29 18.75 12.29
N PHE A 25 -34.24 18.07 11.15
CA PHE A 25 -33.46 16.85 11.00
C PHE A 25 -31.95 17.10 11.09
N ILE A 26 -31.45 18.12 10.39
CA ILE A 26 -30.02 18.48 10.39
C ILE A 26 -29.59 18.90 11.79
N THR A 27 -30.37 19.76 12.45
CA THR A 27 -30.04 20.22 13.80
C THR A 27 -30.01 19.07 14.81
N ALA A 28 -30.99 18.17 14.78
CA ALA A 28 -30.98 16.98 15.63
C ALA A 28 -29.79 16.06 15.36
N TYR A 29 -29.44 15.87 14.09
CA TYR A 29 -28.30 15.05 13.69
C TYR A 29 -26.95 15.64 14.12
N GLU A 30 -26.77 16.96 13.97
CA GLU A 30 -25.57 17.66 14.39
C GLU A 30 -25.35 17.56 15.90
N VAL A 31 -26.41 17.76 16.70
CA VAL A 31 -26.38 17.58 18.16
C VAL A 31 -25.95 16.16 18.52
N GLN A 32 -26.52 15.15 17.87
CA GLN A 32 -26.16 13.75 18.09
C GLN A 32 -24.69 13.45 17.73
N GLN A 33 -24.20 14.00 16.62
CA GLN A 33 -22.80 13.85 16.20
C GLN A 33 -21.83 14.53 17.16
N GLU A 34 -22.16 15.71 17.68
CA GLU A 34 -21.34 16.38 18.68
C GLU A 34 -21.27 15.61 19.99
N GLN A 35 -22.39 15.06 20.45
CA GLN A 35 -22.43 14.19 21.63
C GLN A 35 -21.51 12.97 21.44
N GLN A 36 -21.60 12.28 20.30
CA GLN A 36 -20.72 11.15 19.99
C GLN A 36 -19.23 11.55 19.92
N ARG A 37 -18.92 12.75 19.40
CA ARG A 37 -17.53 13.26 19.37
C ARG A 37 -17.01 13.55 20.78
N LYS A 38 -17.83 14.15 21.63
CA LYS A 38 -17.51 14.44 23.03
C LYS A 38 -17.30 13.15 23.82
N GLU A 39 -18.18 12.17 23.67
CA GLU A 39 -18.05 10.84 24.29
C GLU A 39 -16.79 10.11 23.83
N ARG A 40 -16.50 10.10 22.53
CA ARG A 40 -15.25 9.51 21.99
C ARG A 40 -14.01 10.21 22.55
N GLY A 41 -14.04 11.54 22.68
CA GLY A 41 -12.96 12.31 23.30
C GLY A 41 -12.77 11.98 24.78
N ALA A 42 -13.87 11.83 25.53
CA ALA A 42 -13.84 11.47 26.94
C ALA A 42 -13.33 10.02 27.17
N CYS A 43 -13.79 9.06 26.36
CA CYS A 43 -13.28 7.70 26.37
C CYS A 43 -11.77 7.64 26.07
N ALA A 44 -11.26 8.49 25.18
CA ALA A 44 -9.83 8.57 24.86
C ALA A 44 -8.99 9.20 25.98
N ALA A 45 -9.58 9.99 26.87
CA ALA A 45 -8.89 10.63 28.00
C ALA A 45 -8.79 9.73 29.24
N GLY A 46 -9.75 8.82 29.44
CA GLY A 46 -9.80 7.96 30.63
C GLY A 46 -8.95 6.68 30.58
N GLY A 47 -8.65 6.18 29.38
CA GLY A 47 -7.77 5.03 29.19
C GLY A 47 -6.48 5.47 28.50
N GLY A 48 -5.32 5.14 29.06
CA GLY A 48 -3.99 5.52 28.51
C GLY A 48 -3.62 4.94 27.14
N TRP A 49 -4.62 4.55 26.33
CA TRP A 49 -4.50 4.07 24.97
C TRP A 49 -5.38 4.91 24.05
N THR A 50 -4.77 5.73 23.20
CA THR A 50 -5.49 6.52 22.20
C THR A 50 -5.74 5.68 20.94
N VAL A 51 -7.00 5.63 20.47
CA VAL A 51 -7.35 5.02 19.18
C VAL A 51 -6.80 5.89 18.05
N VAL A 52 -5.81 5.36 17.32
CA VAL A 52 -5.26 6.01 16.12
C VAL A 52 -6.29 5.94 14.99
N VAL A 53 -6.90 7.07 14.65
CA VAL A 53 -7.77 7.18 13.48
C VAL A 53 -6.91 7.49 12.27
N HIS A 54 -6.77 6.54 11.35
CA HIS A 54 -6.14 6.81 10.07
C HIS A 54 -7.08 7.66 9.21
N HIS A 55 -6.76 8.93 9.02
CA HIS A 55 -7.41 9.76 8.02
C HIS A 55 -7.17 9.14 6.64
N LYS A 56 -8.19 8.48 6.08
CA LYS A 56 -8.13 7.91 4.73
C LYS A 56 -8.06 9.07 3.73
N GLY A 57 -6.84 9.53 3.48
CA GLY A 57 -6.56 10.55 2.47
C GLY A 57 -7.03 10.10 1.10
N ARG A 58 -7.60 11.06 0.35
CA ARG A 58 -7.96 11.06 -1.09
C ARG A 58 -8.53 9.74 -1.63
N LYS A 59 -9.81 9.77 -2.01
CA LYS A 59 -10.52 8.66 -2.69
C LYS A 59 -9.61 8.01 -3.74
N LYS A 60 -9.23 6.76 -3.49
CA LYS A 60 -8.61 5.88 -4.49
C LYS A 60 -9.77 5.31 -5.31
N THR A 61 -9.75 5.53 -6.61
CA THR A 61 -10.65 4.87 -7.54
C THR A 61 -10.27 3.39 -7.57
N THR A 62 -11.16 2.53 -7.09
CA THR A 62 -11.03 1.08 -7.19
C THR A 62 -11.53 0.67 -8.56
N ASP A 63 -10.68 0.02 -9.36
CA ASP A 63 -11.09 -0.65 -10.59
C ASP A 63 -11.79 -1.98 -10.22
N SER A 64 -13.00 -2.17 -10.73
CA SER A 64 -13.91 -3.25 -10.30
C SER A 64 -13.50 -4.64 -10.75
N GLU A 65 -12.58 -4.75 -11.71
CA GLU A 65 -12.22 -6.02 -12.33
C GLU A 65 -11.03 -6.73 -11.65
N THR A 66 -10.12 -5.97 -11.02
CA THR A 66 -8.89 -6.52 -10.44
C THR A 66 -8.74 -6.29 -8.94
N GLY A 67 -9.56 -5.43 -8.32
CA GLY A 67 -9.48 -5.12 -6.88
C GLY A 67 -8.16 -4.44 -6.45
N ILE A 68 -7.30 -4.07 -7.39
CA ILE A 68 -6.00 -3.45 -7.12
C ILE A 68 -6.19 -1.94 -6.96
N THR A 69 -5.82 -1.43 -5.79
CA THR A 69 -5.91 0.00 -5.47
C THR A 69 -4.72 0.76 -6.07
N VAL A 70 -4.83 1.20 -7.33
CA VAL A 70 -3.77 1.98 -7.97
C VAL A 70 -3.89 3.45 -7.56
N GLY A 71 -3.29 3.80 -6.43
CA GLY A 71 -2.92 5.18 -6.17
C GLY A 71 -1.76 5.57 -7.09
N SER A 72 -1.83 6.72 -7.76
CA SER A 72 -0.73 7.31 -8.52
C SER A 72 0.45 7.65 -7.60
N VAL A 73 1.22 6.64 -7.21
CA VAL A 73 2.49 6.79 -6.52
C VAL A 73 3.54 6.65 -7.60
N ALA A 74 4.37 7.68 -7.77
CA ALA A 74 5.49 7.63 -8.70
C ALA A 74 6.30 6.35 -8.47
N GLN A 75 6.56 5.58 -9.52
CA GLN A 75 7.27 4.29 -9.43
C GLN A 75 8.61 4.44 -8.70
N ALA A 76 9.29 5.59 -8.87
CA ALA A 76 10.50 5.95 -8.16
C ALA A 76 10.32 5.96 -6.62
N ALA A 77 9.23 6.53 -6.12
CA ALA A 77 8.95 6.56 -4.67
C ALA A 77 8.61 5.17 -4.11
N VAL A 78 8.08 4.26 -4.93
CA VAL A 78 7.84 2.86 -4.54
C VAL A 78 9.17 2.10 -4.50
N MET A 79 10.03 2.27 -5.51
CA MET A 79 11.36 1.67 -5.59
C MET A 79 12.24 2.10 -4.41
N ASP A 80 12.28 3.38 -4.07
CA ASP A 80 13.04 3.91 -2.92
C ASP A 80 12.53 3.36 -1.58
N LYS A 81 11.21 3.22 -1.43
CA LYS A 81 10.63 2.62 -0.22
C LYS A 81 10.94 1.13 -0.13
N MET A 82 10.96 0.41 -1.25
CA MET A 82 11.36 -1.01 -1.28
C MET A 82 12.85 -1.18 -1.00
N ALA A 83 13.72 -0.31 -1.51
CA ALA A 83 15.15 -0.33 -1.23
C ALA A 83 15.46 -0.05 0.26
N LYS A 84 14.73 0.89 0.87
CA LYS A 84 14.87 1.20 2.30
C LYS A 84 14.35 0.08 3.22
N LYS A 85 13.30 -0.64 2.82
CA LYS A 85 12.73 -1.77 3.60
C LYS A 85 13.51 -3.08 3.51
N LYS A 86 14.42 -3.24 2.55
CA LYS A 86 15.25 -4.45 2.43
C LYS A 86 16.34 -4.60 3.51
N LYS A 87 16.43 -3.69 4.49
CA LYS A 87 17.51 -3.64 5.49
C LYS A 87 17.11 -4.10 6.91
N GLU A 88 15.90 -4.62 7.12
CA GLU A 88 15.47 -4.98 8.49
C GLU A 88 15.80 -6.43 8.89
N VAL A 89 16.02 -7.33 7.93
CA VAL A 89 16.47 -8.70 8.24
C VAL A 89 18.00 -8.69 8.12
N ALA A 90 18.68 -8.89 9.25
CA ALA A 90 20.12 -9.12 9.25
C ALA A 90 20.41 -10.28 8.28
N LEU A 91 21.17 -9.99 7.21
CA LEU A 91 21.45 -10.92 6.10
C LEU A 91 22.14 -12.21 6.56
N ASP A 92 22.58 -12.26 7.82
CA ASP A 92 23.36 -13.32 8.43
C ASP A 92 22.76 -13.85 9.74
N PHE A 93 21.47 -13.63 10.00
CA PHE A 93 20.85 -14.13 11.24
C PHE A 93 20.95 -15.66 11.36
N TYR A 94 20.88 -16.39 10.24
CA TYR A 94 20.95 -17.85 10.25
C TYR A 94 22.23 -18.39 9.61
N ARG A 95 22.74 -19.49 10.19
CA ARG A 95 23.96 -20.17 9.69
C ARG A 95 23.85 -20.65 8.25
N PHE A 96 22.64 -21.00 7.78
CA PHE A 96 22.44 -21.46 6.40
C PHE A 96 22.64 -20.32 5.39
N GLN A 97 22.30 -19.08 5.73
CA GLN A 97 22.49 -17.91 4.86
C GLN A 97 23.97 -17.72 4.52
N ARG A 98 24.85 -17.81 5.54
CA ARG A 98 26.30 -17.74 5.37
C ARG A 98 26.85 -18.87 4.50
N ARG A 99 26.35 -20.10 4.70
CA ARG A 99 26.77 -21.28 3.91
C ARG A 99 26.36 -21.14 2.45
N GLU A 100 25.15 -20.66 2.18
CA GLU A 100 24.65 -20.43 0.82
C GLU A 100 25.41 -19.30 0.13
N ALA A 101 25.67 -18.19 0.81
CA ALA A 101 26.49 -17.10 0.28
C ALA A 101 27.89 -17.58 -0.14
N GLN A 102 28.58 -18.31 0.74
CA GLN A 102 29.89 -18.90 0.44
C GLN A 102 29.84 -19.88 -0.73
N ARG A 103 28.81 -20.74 -0.80
CA ARG A 103 28.63 -21.65 -1.93
C ARG A 103 28.46 -20.90 -3.25
N ASN A 104 27.65 -19.84 -3.25
CA ASN A 104 27.41 -19.02 -4.43
C ASN A 104 28.71 -18.31 -4.88
N GLU A 105 29.49 -17.77 -3.94
CA GLU A 105 30.80 -17.18 -4.22
C GLU A 105 31.77 -18.18 -4.85
N VAL A 106 31.88 -19.38 -4.29
CA VAL A 106 32.73 -20.46 -4.83
C VAL A 106 32.28 -20.85 -6.24
N MET A 107 30.97 -20.99 -6.48
CA MET A 107 30.42 -21.31 -7.79
C MET A 107 30.74 -20.23 -8.83
N MET A 108 30.63 -18.95 -8.46
CA MET A 108 31.01 -17.83 -9.33
C MET A 108 32.51 -17.85 -9.65
N LEU A 109 33.36 -18.15 -8.66
CA LEU A 109 34.81 -18.25 -8.86
C LEU A 109 35.18 -19.42 -9.80
N GLN A 110 34.54 -20.57 -9.64
CA GLN A 110 34.72 -21.73 -10.53
C GLN A 110 34.36 -21.39 -11.97
N SER A 111 33.21 -20.74 -12.19
CA SER A 111 32.78 -20.32 -13.53
C SER A 111 33.79 -19.35 -14.17
N LYS A 112 34.27 -18.35 -13.43
CA LYS A 112 35.30 -17.42 -13.91
C LYS A 112 36.61 -18.14 -14.24
N PHE A 113 37.04 -19.06 -13.38
CA PHE A 113 38.26 -19.84 -13.61
C PHE A 113 38.17 -20.70 -14.88
N GLU A 114 37.03 -21.32 -15.15
CA GLU A 114 36.81 -22.08 -16.38
C GLU A 114 36.87 -21.18 -17.63
N GLN A 115 36.30 -19.97 -17.56
CA GLN A 115 36.38 -18.99 -18.64
C GLN A 115 37.83 -18.57 -18.91
N ASP A 116 38.58 -18.27 -17.86
CA ASP A 116 39.99 -17.89 -17.99
C ASP A 116 40.87 -19.05 -18.47
N LYS A 117 40.59 -20.28 -18.04
CA LYS A 117 41.25 -21.48 -18.56
C LYS A 117 41.05 -21.62 -20.07
N LYS A 118 39.82 -21.42 -20.56
CA LYS A 118 39.51 -21.42 -22.01
C LYS A 118 40.26 -20.29 -22.73
N ARG A 119 40.27 -19.09 -22.17
CA ARG A 119 41.01 -17.94 -22.73
C ARG A 119 42.51 -18.20 -22.82
N ILE A 120 43.13 -18.73 -21.78
CA ILE A 120 44.56 -19.07 -21.76
C ILE A 120 44.87 -20.16 -22.78
N GLN A 121 44.01 -21.18 -22.92
CA GLN A 121 44.19 -22.21 -23.94
C GLN A 121 44.17 -21.63 -25.35
N GLN A 122 43.24 -20.72 -25.66
CA GLN A 122 43.21 -20.00 -26.93
C GLN A 122 44.49 -19.20 -27.16
N LEU A 123 44.96 -18.46 -26.16
CA LEU A 123 46.21 -17.69 -26.25
C LEU A 123 47.45 -18.57 -26.44
N ARG A 124 47.48 -19.75 -25.80
CA ARG A 124 48.57 -20.72 -25.98
C ARG A 124 48.56 -21.32 -27.39
N ALA A 125 47.38 -21.56 -27.95
CA ALA A 125 47.24 -22.08 -29.32
C ALA A 125 47.61 -21.03 -30.37
N THR A 126 47.28 -19.75 -30.16
CA THR A 126 47.65 -18.66 -31.08
C THR A 126 49.13 -18.27 -30.97
N ARG A 127 49.74 -18.47 -29.80
CA ARG A 127 51.14 -18.15 -29.57
C ARG A 127 52.04 -19.11 -30.37
N LYS A 128 52.78 -18.57 -31.32
CA LYS A 128 53.88 -19.26 -32.03
C LYS A 128 55.10 -19.32 -31.11
N PHE A 129 55.15 -20.31 -30.23
CA PHE A 129 56.29 -20.52 -29.34
C PHE A 129 57.54 -20.87 -30.15
N ARG A 130 58.60 -20.08 -30.01
CA ARG A 130 59.92 -20.32 -30.60
C ARG A 130 60.91 -20.61 -29.47
N PRO A 131 61.33 -21.87 -29.28
CA PRO A 131 62.13 -22.29 -28.12
C PRO A 131 63.65 -22.14 -28.28
N TYR A 132 64.12 -21.49 -29.34
CA TYR A 132 65.53 -21.21 -29.61
C TYR A 132 65.74 -19.72 -29.84
#